data_AF-A0A7K2MK91-F1
#
_entry.id   AF-A0A7K2MK91-F1
#
_cell.length_a   1.000
_cell.length_b   1.000
_cell.length_c   1.000
_cell.angle_alpha   90.00
_cell.angle_beta   90.00
_cell.angle_gamma   90.00
#
_symmetry.space_group_name_H-M   'P 1'
#
loop_
_entity.id
_entity.type
_entity.pdbx_description
1 polymer ?
#
loop_
_entity_poly.entity_id
_entity_poly.type
_entity_poly.pdbx_seq_one_letter_code
_entity_poly.pdbx_strand_id
1 'polypeptide(L)'
;GSTRERFERLGRLQSSVRSALDTIDLTLARRLLALAGGDPAAVRRARRTPGVELRVWTDTSHVADVRAQLHKHLVDVLTERIEIRPDSRSGEGDGTADDG
;
A
#
# COMPACT_ATOMS: atom_id res chain seq x y z
N GLY A 1 35.87 -12.24 -7.01
CA GLY A 1 34.60 -11.60 -6.63
C GLY A 1 33.79 -11.26 -7.85
N SER A 2 32.96 -12.19 -8.33
CA SER A 2 32.01 -11.95 -9.45
C SER A 2 30.61 -12.44 -9.06
N THR A 3 30.54 -13.56 -8.34
CA THR A 3 29.31 -14.14 -7.79
C THR A 3 28.63 -13.24 -6.75
N ARG A 4 29.41 -12.58 -5.88
CA ARG A 4 28.88 -11.66 -4.85
C ARG A 4 28.27 -10.40 -5.48
N GLU A 5 28.97 -9.77 -6.43
CA GLU A 5 28.47 -8.59 -7.15
C GLU A 5 27.20 -8.90 -7.95
N ARG A 6 27.13 -10.08 -8.59
CA ARG A 6 25.93 -10.53 -9.30
C ARG A 6 24.76 -10.75 -8.36
N PHE A 7 25.01 -11.32 -7.17
CA PHE A 7 23.98 -11.53 -6.15
C PHE A 7 23.46 -10.20 -5.59
N GLU A 8 24.34 -9.26 -5.28
CA GLU A 8 23.96 -7.92 -4.83
C GLU A 8 23.18 -7.16 -5.91
N ARG A 9 23.56 -7.29 -7.18
CA ARG A 9 22.84 -6.67 -8.31
C ARG A 9 21.45 -7.28 -8.50
N LEU A 10 21.30 -8.59 -8.33
CA LEU A 10 20.00 -9.26 -8.34
C LEU A 10 19.13 -8.83 -7.15
N GLY A 11 19.71 -8.72 -5.95
CA GLY A 11 19.00 -8.20 -4.78
C GLY A 11 18.49 -6.77 -4.98
N ARG A 12 19.33 -5.88 -5.53
CA ARG A 12 18.91 -4.52 -5.91
C ARG A 12 17.78 -4.54 -6.93
N LEU A 13 17.89 -5.34 -8.01
CA LEU A 13 16.83 -5.46 -9.01
C LEU A 13 15.51 -5.95 -8.42
N GLN A 14 15.54 -6.98 -7.57
CA GLN A 14 14.35 -7.47 -6.88
C GLN A 14 13.70 -6.40 -6.01
N SER A 15 14.51 -5.62 -5.29
CA SER A 15 14.00 -4.52 -4.47
C SER A 15 13.37 -3.41 -5.32
N SER A 16 13.99 -3.05 -6.45
CA SER A 16 13.46 -2.05 -7.38
C SER A 16 12.16 -2.51 -8.05
N VAL A 17 12.09 -3.77 -8.50
CA VAL A 17 10.87 -4.35 -9.07
C VAL A 17 9.75 -4.37 -8.04
N ARG A 18 10.04 -4.78 -6.80
CA ARG A 18 9.04 -4.77 -5.72
C ARG A 18 8.56 -3.35 -5.42
N SER A 19 9.46 -2.37 -5.39
CA SER A 19 9.08 -0.96 -5.20
C SER A 19 8.23 -0.41 -6.35
N ALA A 20 8.51 -0.81 -7.59
CA ALA A 20 7.72 -0.41 -8.75
C ALA A 20 6.31 -1.01 -8.69
N LEU A 21 6.20 -2.29 -8.31
CA LEU A 21 4.90 -2.95 -8.13
C LEU A 21 4.09 -2.32 -6.99
N ASP A 22 4.69 -2.05 -5.84
CA ASP A 22 4.02 -1.36 -4.73
C ASP A 22 3.49 0.04 -5.17
N THR A 23 4.23 0.76 -6.03
CA THR A 23 3.80 2.04 -6.60
C THR A 23 2.62 1.90 -7.56
N ILE A 24 2.64 0.87 -8.41
CA ILE A 24 1.56 0.54 -9.33
C ILE A 24 0.30 0.20 -8.53
N ASP A 25 0.43 -0.66 -7.52
CA ASP A 25 -0.68 -1.09 -6.67
C ASP A 25 -1.28 0.09 -5.92
N LEU A 26 -0.46 0.98 -5.37
CA LEU A 26 -0.92 2.20 -4.71
C LEU A 26 -1.70 3.10 -5.67
N THR A 27 -1.16 3.32 -6.86
CA THR A 27 -1.82 4.15 -7.89
C THR A 27 -3.16 3.55 -8.29
N LEU A 28 -3.23 2.23 -8.45
CA LEU A 28 -4.45 1.52 -8.79
C LEU A 28 -5.49 1.65 -7.67
N ALA A 29 -5.12 1.33 -6.42
CA ALA A 29 -6.03 1.42 -5.27
C ALA A 29 -6.62 2.83 -5.11
N ARG A 30 -5.79 3.87 -5.28
CA ARG A 30 -6.23 5.28 -5.25
C ARG A 30 -7.23 5.61 -6.34
N ARG A 31 -6.95 5.18 -7.58
CA ARG A 31 -7.86 5.42 -8.72
C ARG A 31 -9.18 4.69 -8.55
N LEU A 32 -9.15 3.43 -8.10
CA LEU A 32 -10.37 2.66 -7.87
C LEU A 32 -11.23 3.28 -6.77
N LEU A 33 -10.61 3.76 -5.68
CA LEU A 33 -11.32 4.48 -4.63
C LEU A 33 -11.93 5.79 -5.14
N ALA A 34 -11.19 6.55 -5.96
CA ALA A 34 -11.70 7.76 -6.61
C ALA A 34 -12.95 7.48 -7.45
N LEU A 35 -12.90 6.42 -8.26
CA LEU A 35 -14.02 6.00 -9.12
C LEU A 35 -15.23 5.56 -8.31
N ALA A 36 -15.01 4.99 -7.12
CA ALA A 36 -16.06 4.68 -6.17
C ALA A 36 -16.58 5.91 -5.40
N GLY A 37 -16.01 7.10 -5.61
CA GLY A 37 -16.42 8.34 -4.93
C GLY A 37 -15.79 8.54 -3.54
N GLY A 38 -14.72 7.82 -3.22
CA GLY A 38 -13.93 8.02 -2.01
C GLY A 38 -12.70 8.91 -2.24
N ASP A 39 -12.07 9.35 -1.14
CA ASP A 39 -10.84 10.16 -1.19
C ASP A 39 -9.61 9.28 -1.50
N PRO A 40 -8.90 9.50 -2.62
CA PRO A 40 -7.68 8.76 -2.96
C PRO A 40 -6.56 8.93 -1.93
N ALA A 41 -6.47 10.07 -1.26
CA ALA A 41 -5.41 10.33 -0.29
C ALA A 41 -5.53 9.45 0.97
N ALA A 42 -6.71 8.90 1.24
CA ALA A 42 -6.94 7.97 2.33
C ALA A 42 -6.10 6.69 2.22
N VAL A 43 -5.69 6.28 1.01
CA VAL A 43 -4.80 5.13 0.81
C VAL A 43 -3.34 5.56 0.80
N ARG A 44 -2.59 5.09 1.80
CA ARG A 44 -1.16 5.40 1.97
C ARG A 44 -0.24 4.37 1.34
N ARG A 45 -0.68 3.11 1.34
CA ARG A 45 0.06 1.98 0.77
C ARG A 45 -0.92 0.98 0.18
N ALA A 46 -0.50 0.30 -0.87
CA ALA A 46 -1.15 -0.91 -1.32
C ALA A 46 -0.10 -1.95 -1.72
N ARG A 47 -0.48 -3.21 -1.62
CA ARG A 47 0.36 -4.34 -2.01
C ARG A 47 -0.52 -5.50 -2.39
N ARG A 48 -0.31 -6.05 -3.58
CA ARG A 48 -0.98 -7.26 -4.02
C ARG A 48 -0.18 -8.52 -3.74
N THR A 49 -0.90 -9.59 -3.45
CA THR A 49 -0.48 -10.98 -3.66
C THR A 49 -1.27 -11.47 -4.87
N PRO A 50 -0.66 -11.56 -6.06
CA PRO A 50 -1.37 -11.84 -7.31
C PRO A 50 -2.26 -13.09 -7.21
N GLY A 51 -3.53 -12.97 -7.61
CA GLY A 51 -4.51 -14.06 -7.59
C GLY A 51 -4.97 -14.50 -6.19
N VAL A 52 -4.59 -13.75 -5.14
CA VAL A 52 -4.98 -14.04 -3.76
C VAL A 52 -5.66 -12.82 -3.14
N GLU A 53 -4.94 -11.71 -2.99
CA GLU A 53 -5.43 -10.54 -2.25
C GLU A 53 -4.78 -9.22 -2.68
N LEU A 54 -5.54 -8.14 -2.58
CA LEU A 54 -5.03 -6.77 -2.58
C LEU A 54 -5.15 -6.19 -1.18
N ARG A 55 -4.02 -5.92 -0.53
CA ARG A 55 -3.98 -5.29 0.79
C ARG A 55 -3.80 -3.78 0.66
N VAL A 56 -4.66 -3.03 1.31
CA VAL A 56 -4.70 -1.56 1.29
C VAL A 56 -4.53 -1.04 2.72
N TRP A 57 -3.60 -0.10 2.90
CA TRP A 57 -3.39 0.57 4.18
C TRP A 57 -3.95 1.98 4.13
N THR A 58 -4.74 2.30 5.15
CA THR A 58 -5.41 3.58 5.31
C THR A 58 -5.36 3.99 6.78
N ASP A 59 -5.49 5.29 7.05
CA ASP A 59 -5.61 5.79 8.41
C ASP A 59 -6.86 5.19 9.08
N THR A 60 -6.79 4.92 10.39
CA THR A 60 -7.87 4.25 11.14
C THR A 60 -9.22 4.95 10.98
N SER A 61 -9.22 6.29 10.88
CA SER A 61 -10.43 7.11 10.67
C SER A 61 -11.13 6.85 9.34
N HIS A 62 -10.42 6.37 8.32
CA HIS A 62 -10.94 6.19 6.96
C HIS A 62 -11.25 4.73 6.62
N VAL A 63 -10.96 3.78 7.53
CA VAL A 63 -11.13 2.33 7.28
C VAL A 63 -12.56 1.97 6.88
N ALA A 64 -13.56 2.54 7.57
CA ALA A 64 -14.97 2.23 7.31
C ALA A 64 -15.40 2.72 5.91
N ASP A 65 -15.04 3.95 5.57
CA ASP A 65 -15.41 4.58 4.30
C ASP A 65 -14.73 3.90 3.12
N VAL A 66 -13.43 3.65 3.21
CA VAL A 66 -12.68 2.91 2.18
C VAL A 66 -13.28 1.51 2.00
N ARG A 67 -13.65 0.83 3.10
CA ARG A 67 -14.29 -0.49 3.02
C ARG A 67 -15.62 -0.45 2.31
N ALA A 68 -16.48 0.50 2.67
CA ALA A 68 -17.81 0.64 2.09
C ALA A 68 -17.72 0.93 0.58
N GLN A 69 -16.86 1.87 0.18
CA GLN A 69 -16.71 2.26 -1.22
C GLN A 69 -16.14 1.13 -2.09
N LEU A 70 -15.09 0.45 -1.62
CA LEU A 70 -14.49 -0.66 -2.38
C LEU A 70 -15.44 -1.88 -2.44
N HIS A 71 -16.13 -2.25 -1.35
CA HIS A 71 -17.08 -3.36 -1.38
C HIS A 71 -18.29 -3.11 -2.29
N LYS A 72 -18.79 -1.86 -2.31
CA LYS A 72 -20.00 -1.51 -3.06
C LYS A 72 -19.75 -1.48 -4.57
N HIS A 73 -18.55 -1.13 -5.01
CA HIS A 73 -18.27 -0.79 -6.40
C HIS A 73 -17.24 -1.69 -7.11
N LEU A 74 -16.44 -2.48 -6.38
CA LEU A 74 -15.37 -3.31 -6.96
C LEU A 74 -15.66 -4.80 -6.80
N VAL A 75 -16.82 -5.22 -7.30
CA VAL A 75 -17.03 -6.64 -7.59
C VAL A 75 -16.17 -6.98 -8.81
N ASP A 76 -15.08 -7.71 -8.56
CA ASP A 76 -14.30 -8.49 -9.55
C ASP A 76 -13.41 -7.79 -10.58
N VAL A 77 -12.98 -6.54 -10.40
CA VAL A 77 -11.96 -5.96 -11.32
C VAL A 77 -10.59 -6.68 -11.20
N LEU A 78 -10.33 -7.38 -10.09
CA LEU A 78 -9.03 -8.04 -9.83
C LEU A 78 -9.11 -9.54 -9.52
N THR A 79 -10.30 -10.15 -9.36
CA THR A 79 -10.46 -11.51 -8.78
C THR A 79 -9.76 -11.75 -7.42
N GLU A 80 -9.25 -10.69 -6.79
CA GLU A 80 -8.43 -10.71 -5.58
C GLU A 80 -9.24 -10.25 -4.37
N ARG A 81 -9.09 -10.93 -3.22
CA ARG A 81 -9.74 -10.55 -1.96
C ARG A 81 -9.17 -9.22 -1.45
N ILE A 82 -10.00 -8.20 -1.22
CA ILE A 82 -9.53 -6.91 -0.71
C ILE A 82 -9.44 -6.94 0.82
N GLU A 83 -8.26 -6.68 1.37
CA GLU A 83 -8.04 -6.54 2.82
C GLU A 83 -7.61 -5.11 3.19
N ILE A 84 -8.33 -4.47 4.11
CA ILE A 84 -8.03 -3.12 4.58
C ILE A 84 -7.42 -3.19 5.97
N ARG A 85 -6.21 -2.63 6.11
CA ARG A 85 -5.46 -2.59 7.38
C ARG A 85 -5.26 -1.14 7.84
N PRO A 86 -5.41 -0.85 9.14
CA PRO A 86 -5.02 0.45 9.69
C PRO A 86 -3.51 0.62 9.56
N ASP A 87 -3.05 1.81 9.20
CA ASP A 87 -1.62 2.16 9.26
C ASP A 87 -1.24 2.44 10.73
N SER A 88 -0.34 1.63 11.29
CA SER A 88 0.05 1.74 12.70
C SER A 88 1.19 2.75 12.94
N ARG A 89 1.66 3.47 11.89
CA ARG A 89 2.77 4.45 12.01
C ARG A 89 2.37 5.80 12.62
N SER A 90 1.28 5.89 13.37
CA SER A 90 0.92 7.10 14.09
C SER A 90 1.58 7.11 15.48
N GLY A 91 2.89 7.39 15.55
CA GLY A 91 3.54 7.68 16.83
C GLY A 91 5.03 7.37 16.87
N GLU A 92 5.86 8.22 16.29
CA GLU A 92 7.31 8.38 16.53
C GLU A 92 7.78 9.55 15.64
N GLY A 93 8.20 10.72 16.12
CA GLY A 93 8.31 11.26 17.46
C GLY A 93 8.52 12.78 17.38
N ASP A 94 7.99 13.50 18.37
CA ASP A 94 8.48 14.82 18.73
C ASP A 94 9.10 14.71 20.12
N GLY A 95 10.38 14.36 20.10
CA GLY A 95 11.25 14.37 21.27
C GLY A 95 12.41 15.30 20.96
N THR A 96 12.13 16.59 20.83
CA THR A 96 13.16 17.62 20.76
C THR A 96 13.60 18.00 22.17
N ALA A 97 14.81 17.52 22.49
CA ALA A 97 15.86 18.08 23.33
C ALA A 97 15.50 18.93 24.57
N ASP A 98 15.91 18.37 25.71
CA ASP A 98 16.56 19.04 26.83
C ASP A 98 17.43 20.25 26.40
N ASP A 99 17.18 21.40 27.03
CA ASP A 99 18.20 22.39 27.44
C ASP A 99 17.53 23.49 28.28
N GLY A 100 17.80 23.47 29.60
CA GLY A 100 17.39 24.51 30.55
C GLY A 100 17.51 24.11 32.01
#